data_AF-A0A954HGQ5-F1
#
_entry.id   AF-A0A954HGQ5-F1
#
_cell.length_a   1.000
_cell.length_b   1.000
_cell.length_c   1.000
_cell.angle_alpha   90.00
_cell.angle_beta   90.00
_cell.angle_gamma   90.00
#
_symmetry.space_group_name_H-M   'P 1'
#
loop_
_entity.id
_entity.type
_entity.pdbx_description
1 polymer ?
#
loop_
_entity_poly.entity_id
_entity_poly.type
_entity_poly.pdbx_seq_one_letter_code
_entity_poly.pdbx_strand_id
1 'polypeptide(L)' 'GCDDKSKFDGFRLSLAFQTEVEAKVAFDRLAEGGQIQMPLTKTFWSPCFGMVTDKFNVGWMVTVAAPPSA' A
#
# COMPACT_ATOMS: atom_id res chain seq x y z
N GLY A 1 -27.45 -18.43 -7.02
CA GLY A 1 -27.00 -17.40 -6.08
C GLY A 1 -25.83 -16.72 -6.70
N CYS A 2 -26.02 -15.50 -7.19
CA CYS A 2 -24.93 -14.69 -7.74
C CYS A 2 -24.67 -13.62 -6.68
N ASP A 3 -23.70 -13.85 -5.81
CA ASP A 3 -23.18 -12.79 -4.93
C ASP A 3 -22.31 -11.91 -5.82
N ASP A 4 -22.96 -10.94 -6.45
CA ASP A 4 -22.36 -9.91 -7.30
C ASP A 4 -21.56 -8.95 -6.40
N LYS A 5 -20.44 -9.44 -5.88
CA LYS A 5 -19.41 -8.58 -5.30
C LYS A 5 -18.29 -8.54 -6.29
N SER A 6 -18.22 -7.44 -7.05
CA SER A 6 -17.02 -7.04 -7.77
C SER A 6 -15.88 -6.85 -6.76
N LYS A 7 -15.28 -7.96 -6.31
CA LYS A 7 -14.05 -7.95 -5.54
C LYS A 7 -12.93 -7.64 -6.54
N PHE A 8 -12.17 -6.60 -6.27
CA PHE A 8 -10.92 -6.33 -6.97
C PHE A 8 -9.85 -7.34 -6.50
N ASP A 9 -10.06 -8.60 -6.87
CA ASP A 9 -9.19 -9.73 -6.52
C ASP A 9 -8.28 -10.06 -7.71
N GLY A 10 -7.00 -10.32 -7.44
CA GLY A 10 -6.01 -10.64 -8.47
C GLY A 10 -5.10 -9.51 -8.94
N PHE A 11 -5.31 -8.26 -8.50
CA PHE A 11 -4.34 -7.17 -8.73
C PHE A 11 -4.21 -6.24 -7.52
N ARG A 12 -3.07 -5.55 -7.43
CA ARG A 12 -2.82 -4.49 -6.43
C ARG A 12 -2.13 -3.32 -7.11
N LEU A 13 -2.49 -2.11 -6.68
CA LEU A 13 -1.84 -0.89 -7.16
C LEU A 13 -0.59 -0.62 -6.31
N SER A 14 0.49 -0.19 -6.97
CA SER A 14 1.75 0.14 -6.29
C SER A 14 1.99 1.65 -6.32
N LEU A 15 2.20 2.24 -5.15
CA LEU A 15 2.56 3.65 -4.97
C LEU A 15 4.01 3.72 -4.50
N ALA A 16 4.86 4.35 -5.30
CA ALA A 16 6.25 4.60 -4.98
C ALA A 16 6.43 6.07 -4.56
N PHE A 17 6.95 6.29 -3.36
CA PHE A 17 7.23 7.63 -2.81
C PHE A 17 8.73 7.88 -2.73
N GLN A 18 9.11 9.16 -2.69
CA GLN A 18 10.50 9.57 -2.51
C GLN A 18 10.91 9.64 -1.04
N THR A 19 9.93 9.86 -0.15
CA THR A 19 10.17 10.02 1.29
C THR A 19 9.30 9.11 2.14
N GLU A 20 9.82 8.70 3.30
CA GLU A 20 9.08 7.91 4.29
C GLU A 20 7.86 8.66 4.85
N VAL A 21 7.95 9.99 4.92
CA VAL A 21 6.86 10.84 5.42
C VAL A 21 5.66 10.79 4.47
N GLU A 22 5.88 10.97 3.17
CA GLU A 22 4.80 10.91 2.18
C GLU A 22 4.18 9.52 2.10
N ALA A 23 5.03 8.47 2.12
CA ALA A 23 4.56 7.09 2.17
C ALA A 23 3.68 6.84 3.40
N LYS A 24 4.12 7.31 4.58
CA LYS A 24 3.35 7.19 5.81
C LYS A 24 2.01 7.90 5.74
N VAL A 25 1.99 9.14 5.26
CA VAL A 25 0.74 9.92 5.11
C VAL A 25 -0.22 9.18 4.17
N ALA A 26 0.25 8.76 2.99
CA ALA A 26 -0.59 8.05 2.03
C ALA A 26 -1.11 6.72 2.60
N PHE A 27 -0.27 5.95 3.27
CA PHE A 27 -0.66 4.69 3.89
C PHE A 27 -1.69 4.88 5.01
N ASP A 28 -1.52 5.88 5.88
CA ASP A 28 -2.49 6.22 6.92
C ASP A 28 -3.85 6.53 6.28
N ARG A 29 -3.88 7.36 5.22
CA ARG A 29 -5.11 7.71 4.48
C ARG A 29 -5.78 6.51 3.84
N LEU A 30 -5.02 5.57 3.29
CA LEU A 30 -5.56 4.34 2.70
C LEU A 30 -6.04 3.35 3.77
N ALA A 31 -5.41 3.37 4.95
CA ALA A 31 -5.82 2.56 6.10
C ALA A 31 -7.07 3.11 6.81
N GLU A 32 -7.40 4.40 6.65
CA GLU A 32 -8.63 5.00 7.16
C GLU A 32 -9.88 4.30 6.57
N GLY A 33 -10.49 3.42 7.36
CA GLY A 33 -11.64 2.60 6.95
C GLY A 33 -11.27 1.39 6.07
N GLY A 34 -9.98 1.15 5.87
CA GLY A 34 -9.44 -0.02 5.20
C GLY A 34 -8.98 -1.11 6.16
N GLN A 35 -8.20 -2.06 5.63
CA GLN A 35 -7.56 -3.14 6.36
C GLN A 35 -6.07 -3.14 6.05
N ILE A 36 -5.25 -2.94 7.09
CA ILE A 36 -3.81 -3.09 6.98
C ILE A 36 -3.48 -4.58 6.86
N GLN A 37 -2.94 -5.02 5.72
CA GLN A 37 -2.38 -6.37 5.59
C GLN A 37 -0.94 -6.43 6.10
N MET A 38 -0.17 -5.38 5.82
CA MET A 38 1.21 -5.24 6.25
C MET A 38 1.46 -3.78 6.64
N PRO A 39 1.72 -3.48 7.91
CA PRO A 39 2.11 -2.15 8.34
C PRO A 39 3.32 -1.65 7.56
N LEU A 40 3.41 -0.34 7.35
CA LEU A 40 4.65 0.25 6.85
C LEU A 40 5.81 -0.12 7.77
N THR A 41 6.76 -0.86 7.21
CA THR A 41 7.96 -1.32 7.91
C THR A 41 9.16 -1.20 6.99
N LYS A 42 10.35 -1.08 7.58
CA LYS A 42 11.60 -1.10 6.84
C LYS A 42 11.89 -2.51 6.36
N THR A 43 12.15 -2.68 5.06
CA THR A 43 12.50 -3.97 4.47
C THR A 43 13.96 -3.99 4.03
N PHE A 44 14.46 -5.17 3.66
CA PHE A 44 15.85 -5.33 3.22
C PHE A 44 16.12 -4.66 1.85
N TRP A 45 15.08 -4.36 1.08
CA TRP A 45 15.15 -3.85 -0.29
C TRP A 45 14.51 -2.46 -0.44
N SER A 46 13.79 -1.97 0.57
CA SER A 46 13.22 -0.63 0.59
C SER A 46 13.28 -0.04 2.00
N PRO A 47 13.58 1.28 2.13
CA PRO A 47 13.52 1.96 3.42
C PRO A 47 12.13 1.88 4.08
N CYS A 48 11.04 1.80 3.30
CA CYS A 48 9.70 1.67 3.85
C CYS A 48 8.77 0.97 2.87
N PHE A 49 8.17 -0.15 3.28
CA PHE A 49 7.20 -0.91 2.50
C PHE A 49 6.02 -1.36 3.35
N GLY A 50 4.81 -1.30 2.78
CA GLY A 50 3.57 -1.71 3.44
C GLY A 50 2.49 -2.10 2.43
N MET A 51 1.47 -2.81 2.92
CA MET A 51 0.31 -3.22 2.13
C MET A 51 -0.98 -2.94 2.89
N VAL A 52 -1.94 -2.34 2.20
CA VAL A 52 -3.23 -1.95 2.78
C VAL A 52 -4.32 -2.15 1.74
N THR A 53 -5.44 -2.73 2.16
CA THR A 53 -6.67 -2.73 1.37
C THR A 53 -7.49 -1.54 1.82
N ASP A 54 -7.91 -0.67 0.92
CA ASP A 54 -8.74 0.48 1.29
C ASP A 54 -10.21 0.09 1.55
N LYS A 55 -11.02 1.07 1.97
CA LYS A 55 -12.46 0.90 2.21
C LYS A 55 -13.28 0.48 0.97
N PHE A 56 -12.71 0.60 -0.22
CA PHE A 56 -13.32 0.21 -1.50
C PHE A 56 -12.92 -1.21 -1.92
N ASN A 57 -12.18 -1.94 -1.07
CA ASN A 57 -11.61 -3.26 -1.34
C ASN A 57 -10.54 -3.25 -2.45
N VAL A 58 -9.87 -2.12 -2.67
CA VAL A 58 -8.71 -2.04 -3.57
C VAL A 58 -7.44 -2.32 -2.78
N GLY A 59 -6.62 -3.26 -3.25
CA GLY A 59 -5.33 -3.57 -2.63
C GLY A 59 -4.25 -2.59 -3.08
N TRP A 60 -3.54 -2.01 -2.12
CA TRP A 60 -2.45 -1.06 -2.33
C TRP A 60 -1.14 -1.58 -1.73
N MET A 61 -0.06 -1.32 -2.45
CA MET A 61 1.32 -1.53 -2.01
C MET A 61 1.98 -0.15 -1.96
N VAL A 62 2.49 0.23 -0.79
CA VAL A 62 3.18 1.50 -0.59
C VAL A 62 4.66 1.17 -0.41
N THR A 63 5.51 1.77 -1.23
CA THR A 63 6.96 1.60 -1.16
C THR A 63 7.65 2.95 -1.22
N VAL A 64 8.78 3.09 -0.54
CA VAL A 64 9.69 4.22 -0.73
C VAL A 64 10.82 3.75 -1.63
N ALA A 65 10.99 4.42 -2.76
CA ALA A 65 12.12 4.14 -3.63
C ALA A 65 13.39 4.54 -2.88
N ALA A 66 14.31 3.59 -2.69
CA ALA A 66 15.66 3.96 -2.32
C ALA A 66 16.20 4.92 -3.41
N PRO A 67 16.87 6.03 -3.05
CA PRO A 67 17.46 6.90 -4.05
C PRO A 67 18.31 6.03 -4.99
N PRO A 68 18.27 6.27 -6.32
CA PRO A 68 19.14 5.54 -7.22
C PRO A 68 20.57 5.74 -6.72
N SER A 69 21.24 4.65 -6.34
CA SER A 69 22.67 4.70 -6.03
C SER A 69 23.36 5.24 -7.27
N ALA A 70 23.79 6.51 -7.21
CA ALA A 70 24.65 7.13 -8.20
C ALA A 70 26.09 6.66 -8.00
#